data_AF-A0A2E9NI50-F1
#
_entry.id   AF-A0A2E9NI50-F1
#
_cell.length_a   1.000
_cell.length_b   1.000
_cell.length_c   1.000
_cell.angle_alpha   90.00
_cell.angle_beta   90.00
_cell.angle_gamma   90.00
#
_symmetry.space_group_name_H-M   'P 1'
#
loop_
_entity.id
_entity.type
_entity.pdbx_description
1 polymer ?
#
loop_
_entity_poly.entity_id
_entity_poly.type
_entity_poly.pdbx_seq_one_letter_code
_entity_poly.pdbx_strand_id
1 'polypeptide(L)' 'MVTIKLGLTTATVEHGVWTCDDQLFVESLELLDFEPSGYTPDLDWAMANAAVTELGATIVAGDPPAATVPGRVY' A
#
# COMPACT_ATOMS: atom_id res chain seq x y z
N MET A 1 -1.72 8.44 2.15
CA MET A 1 -2.05 8.25 0.72
C MET A 1 -0.81 7.80 -0.06
N VAL A 2 -0.84 6.58 -0.59
CA VAL A 2 0.22 6.00 -1.44
C VAL A 2 -0.41 5.62 -2.78
N THR A 3 0.19 6.03 -3.89
CA THR A 3 -0.26 5.69 -5.24
C THR A 3 0.67 4.65 -5.85
N ILE A 4 0.08 3.56 -6.32
CA ILE A 4 0.78 2.50 -7.05
C ILE A 4 0.27 2.42 -8.49
N LYS A 5 1.17 2.10 -9.41
CA LYS A 5 0.88 1.80 -10.80
C LYS A 5 0.95 0.30 -11.02
N LEU A 6 -0.12 -0.24 -11.58
CA LEU A 6 -0.32 -1.66 -11.83
C LEU A 6 -0.46 -1.85 -13.33
N GLY A 7 0.68 -1.81 -14.02
CA GLY A 7 0.75 -1.89 -15.48
C GLY A 7 -0.03 -0.78 -16.19
N LEU A 8 -1.32 -1.03 -16.46
CA LEU A 8 -2.26 -0.18 -17.19
C LEU A 8 -3.16 0.69 -16.30
N THR A 9 -3.26 0.40 -15.00
CA THR A 9 -4.11 1.15 -14.05
C THR A 9 -3.29 1.76 -12.92
N THR A 10 -3.89 2.68 -12.18
CA THR A 10 -3.34 3.21 -10.94
C THR A 10 -4.31 2.93 -9.80
N ALA A 11 -3.78 2.47 -8.67
CA ALA A 11 -4.53 2.29 -7.43
C ALA A 11 -3.91 3.17 -6.35
N THR A 12 -4.73 3.57 -5.39
CA THR A 12 -4.36 4.45 -4.30
C THR A 12 -4.73 3.77 -3.00
N VAL A 13 -3.84 3.78 -2.01
CA VAL A 13 -4.17 3.40 -0.63
C VAL A 13 -4.25 4.66 0.19
N GLU A 14 -5.35 4.84 0.89
CA GLU A 14 -5.50 5.92 1.86
C GLU A 14 -6.24 5.41 3.09
N HIS A 15 -5.63 5.58 4.27
CA HIS A 15 -6.16 5.10 5.56
C HIS A 15 -6.50 3.60 5.55
N GLY A 16 -5.70 2.78 4.87
CA GLY A 16 -5.92 1.34 4.74
C GLY A 16 -7.04 0.95 3.78
N VAL A 17 -7.51 1.86 2.93
CA VAL A 17 -8.56 1.60 1.93
C VAL A 17 -7.99 1.74 0.53
N TRP A 18 -8.24 0.75 -0.33
CA TRP A 18 -7.89 0.81 -1.74
C TRP A 18 -8.92 1.62 -2.54
N THR A 19 -8.44 2.53 -3.37
CA THR A 19 -9.23 3.31 -4.33
C THR A 19 -8.62 3.16 -5.71
N CYS A 20 -9.39 2.63 -6.66
CA CYS A 20 -8.98 2.45 -8.05
C CYS A 20 -10.19 2.66 -8.98
N ASP A 21 -9.95 3.08 -10.22
CA ASP A 21 -10.98 3.20 -11.25
C ASP A 21 -11.53 1.84 -11.72
N ASP A 22 -10.81 0.75 -11.43
CA ASP A 22 -11.19 -0.63 -11.77
C ASP A 22 -11.60 -1.41 -10.51
N GLN A 23 -12.91 -1.65 -10.37
CA GLN A 23 -13.49 -2.31 -9.20
C GLN A 23 -13.09 -3.79 -9.07
N LEU A 24 -12.85 -4.49 -10.19
CA LEU A 24 -12.40 -5.89 -10.15
C LEU A 24 -10.97 -5.99 -9.57
N PHE A 25 -10.20 -4.91 -9.74
CA PHE A 25 -8.85 -4.84 -9.21
C PHE A 25 -8.85 -4.56 -7.69
N VAL A 26 -9.79 -3.75 -7.20
CA VAL A 26 -9.98 -3.52 -5.76
C VAL A 26 -10.28 -4.84 -5.05
N GLU A 27 -11.19 -5.66 -5.60
CA GLU A 27 -11.49 -6.98 -5.04
C GLU A 27 -10.24 -7.89 -5.00
N SER A 28 -9.38 -7.82 -6.02
CA SER A 28 -8.12 -8.57 -6.05
C SER A 28 -7.11 -8.08 -5.01
N LEU A 29 -7.09 -6.77 -4.72
CA LEU A 29 -6.24 -6.16 -3.70
C LEU A 29 -6.76 -6.42 -2.28
N GLU A 30 -8.07 -6.52 -2.09
CA GLU A 30 -8.69 -6.90 -0.81
C GLU A 30 -8.53 -8.39 -0.48
N LEU A 31 -8.33 -9.23 -1.50
CA LEU A 31 -7.98 -10.65 -1.34
C LEU A 31 -6.52 -10.90 -0.99
N LEU A 32 -5.64 -9.89 -1.13
CA LEU A 32 -4.30 -9.98 -0.56
C LEU A 32 -4.48 -9.99 0.96
N ASP A 33 -4.23 -11.16 1.56
CA ASP A 33 -4.39 -11.39 3.00
C ASP A 33 -3.40 -10.52 3.77
N PHE A 34 -3.82 -9.29 4.01
CA PHE A 34 -3.10 -8.31 4.79
C PHE A 34 -3.62 -8.47 6.21
N GLU A 35 -2.89 -9.18 7.07
CA GLU A 35 -3.15 -9.17 8.50
C GLU A 35 -2.49 -7.93 9.12
N PRO A 36 -3.22 -6.82 9.39
CA PRO A 36 -2.69 -5.72 10.17
C PRO A 36 -2.53 -6.20 11.61
N SER A 37 -1.35 -6.72 11.93
CA SER A 37 -0.97 -7.03 13.31
C SER A 37 -0.73 -5.71 14.07
N GLY A 38 -1.82 -5.04 14.45
CA GLY A 38 -1.80 -3.82 15.25
C GLY A 38 -1.75 -2.52 14.43
N TYR A 39 -1.78 -1.40 15.15
CA TYR A 39 -1.71 -0.05 14.60
C TYR A 39 -0.35 0.14 13.91
N THR A 40 -0.29 -0.11 12.61
CA THR A 40 0.87 0.21 11.78
C THR A 40 0.72 1.67 11.38
N PRO A 41 1.57 2.60 11.87
CA PRO A 41 1.53 4.01 11.43
C PRO A 41 1.66 4.17 9.91
N ASP A 42 2.07 3.09 9.22
CA ASP A 42 2.39 3.03 7.80
C ASP A 42 1.57 1.95 7.06
N LEU A 43 0.34 1.67 7.51
CA LEU A 43 -0.56 0.69 6.89
C LEU A 43 -0.68 0.88 5.37
N ASP A 44 -0.83 2.13 4.92
CA ASP A 44 -0.91 2.47 3.50
C ASP A 44 0.33 1.97 2.71
N TRP A 45 1.52 2.14 3.29
CA TRP A 45 2.78 1.77 2.66
C TRP A 45 3.02 0.27 2.68
N ALA A 46 2.62 -0.39 3.77
CA ALA A 46 2.66 -1.84 3.87
C ALA A 46 1.76 -2.47 2.78
N MET A 47 0.52 -1.99 2.64
CA MET A 47 -0.42 -2.44 1.60
C MET A 47 0.13 -2.22 0.19
N ALA A 48 0.71 -1.04 -0.07
CA ALA A 48 1.38 -0.75 -1.32
C ALA A 48 2.55 -1.70 -1.61
N ASN A 49 3.36 -2.03 -0.60
CA ASN A 49 4.49 -2.95 -0.76
C ASN A 49 4.06 -4.40 -1.04
N ALA A 50 2.97 -4.90 -0.47
CA ALA A 50 2.48 -6.22 -0.85
C ALA A 50 1.96 -6.22 -2.28
N ALA A 51 1.25 -5.16 -2.71
CA ALA A 51 0.85 -5.04 -4.11
C ALA A 51 2.07 -5.01 -5.06
N VAL A 52 3.16 -4.34 -4.67
CA VAL A 52 4.43 -4.40 -5.43
C VAL A 52 5.00 -5.82 -5.49
N THR A 53 4.98 -6.55 -4.37
CA THR A 53 5.61 -7.87 -4.25
C THR A 53 4.80 -8.97 -4.93
N GLU A 54 3.49 -9.00 -4.71
CA GLU A 54 2.58 -10.05 -5.18
C GLU A 54 2.07 -9.78 -6.60
N LEU A 55 1.83 -8.51 -6.95
CA LEU A 55 1.23 -8.13 -8.25
C LEU A 55 2.24 -7.48 -9.21
N GLY A 56 3.49 -7.28 -8.79
CA GLY A 56 4.50 -6.57 -9.58
C GLY A 56 4.17 -5.09 -9.79
N ALA A 57 3.40 -4.49 -8.87
CA ALA A 57 3.08 -3.07 -8.90
C ALA A 57 4.34 -2.21 -8.76
N THR A 58 4.21 -0.91 -9.02
CA THR A 58 5.27 0.08 -8.74
C THR A 58 4.68 1.26 -7.98
N ILE A 59 5.24 1.61 -6.83
CA ILE A 59 4.86 2.84 -6.12
C ILE A 59 5.32 4.04 -6.94
N VAL A 60 4.38 4.92 -7.30
CA VAL A 60 4.63 6.11 -8.14
C VAL A 60 4.45 7.41 -7.36
N ALA A 61 3.74 7.40 -6.24
CA ALA A 61 3.62 8.53 -5.34
C ALA A 61 3.29 8.07 -3.91
N GLY A 62 3.57 8.92 -2.93
CA GLY A 62 3.38 8.64 -1.51
C GLY A 62 4.66 8.97 -0.74
N ASP A 63 4.50 9.59 0.43
CA ASP A 63 5.63 9.79 1.33
C ASP A 63 5.99 8.45 1.96
N PRO A 64 7.27 8.00 1.85
CA PRO A 64 7.68 6.81 2.55
C PRO A 64 7.48 7.01 4.05
N PRO A 65 7.17 5.92 4.77
CA PRO A 65 7.07 5.97 6.20
C PRO A 65 8.34 6.60 6.76
N ALA A 66 8.19 7.43 7.80
CA ALA A 66 9.36 7.97 8.49
C ALA A 66 10.20 6.77 8.88
N ALA A 67 11.34 6.57 8.20
CA ALA A 67 12.17 5.40 8.42
C ALA A 67 12.44 5.37 9.91
N THR A 68 11.89 4.37 10.61
CA THR A 68 12.25 4.10 12.00
C THR A 68 13.66 3.58 11.91
N VAL A 69 14.62 4.51 11.84
CA VAL A 69 16.03 4.19 11.92
C VAL A 69 16.18 3.50 13.26
N PRO A 70 16.59 2.23 13.31
CA PRO A 70 16.79 1.53 14.58
C PRO A 70 17.78 2.36 15.41
N GLY A 71 17.30 3.00 16.48
CA GLY A 71 18.11 3.85 17.34
C GLY A 71 17.69 5.33 17.49
N ARG A 72 16.65 5.82 16.80
CA ARG A 72 16.02 7.11 17.17
C ARG A 72 14.76 6.88 17.99
N VAL A 73 14.85 7.23 19.28
CA VAL A 73 13.70 7.35 20.19
C VAL A 73 13.10 8.74 19.97
N TYR A 74 11.80 8.80 19.67
CA TYR A 74 11.00 10.03 19.72
C TYR A 74 10.48 10.26 21.13
#